data_AF-A0AAE2WHU7-F1
#
_entry.id   AF-A0AAE2WHU7-F1
#
_cell.length_a   1.000
_cell.length_b   1.000
_cell.length_c   1.000
_cell.angle_alpha   90.00
_cell.angle_beta   90.00
_cell.angle_gamma   90.00
#
_symmetry.space_group_name_H-M   'P 1'
#
loop_
_entity.id
_entity.type
_entity.pdbx_description
1 polymer ?
#
loop_
_entity_poly.entity_id
_entity_poly.type
_entity_poly.pdbx_seq_one_letter_code
_entity_poly.pdbx_strand_id
1 'polypeptide(L)'
;MNNCDLVQKIKMHEWKESWLDFSIFSYDRGKLVIAGSDDLSYYHNLEITFIQPTFIDGVTEWSCDISEGFIKYFPENKSVEFYSDGERKLKVIAEDVLVNFDTVFYYLRDNLTDGQRLAYWIK
;
A
#
# COMPACT_ATOMS: atom_id res chain seq x y z
N MET A 1 14.92 4.57 10.71
CA MET A 1 14.99 3.69 9.51
C MET A 1 15.21 4.58 8.30
N ASN A 2 16.07 4.21 7.34
CA ASN A 2 16.29 5.01 6.14
C ASN A 2 15.13 4.77 5.17
N ASN A 3 14.28 5.76 4.93
CA ASN A 3 13.06 5.64 4.11
C ASN A 3 13.29 5.35 2.60
N CYS A 4 14.56 5.20 2.18
CA CYS A 4 14.96 4.52 0.94
C CYS A 4 14.61 3.01 0.95
N ASP A 5 14.38 2.45 2.13
CA ASP A 5 14.05 1.05 2.40
C ASP A 5 12.63 0.67 1.94
N LEU A 6 11.65 1.59 1.98
CA LEU A 6 10.26 1.32 1.59
C LEU A 6 10.13 0.90 0.12
N VAL A 7 10.60 1.76 -0.79
CA VAL A 7 10.51 1.53 -2.24
C VAL A 7 11.28 0.27 -2.62
N GLN A 8 12.45 0.05 -2.01
CA GLN A 8 13.25 -1.14 -2.25
C GLN A 8 12.56 -2.40 -1.74
N LYS A 9 11.95 -2.37 -0.54
CA LYS A 9 11.16 -3.50 -0.01
C LYS A 9 10.04 -3.91 -0.95
N ILE A 10 9.27 -2.94 -1.45
CA ILE A 10 8.16 -3.24 -2.37
C ILE A 10 8.73 -3.77 -3.71
N LYS A 11 9.81 -3.18 -4.25
CA LYS A 11 10.42 -3.64 -5.51
C LYS A 11 11.10 -5.00 -5.42
N MET A 12 11.66 -5.35 -4.27
CA MET A 12 12.34 -6.63 -4.03
C MET A 12 11.39 -7.75 -3.61
N HIS A 13 10.13 -7.43 -3.31
CA HIS A 13 9.13 -8.45 -3.02
C HIS A 13 8.84 -9.28 -4.29
N GLU A 14 8.67 -10.58 -4.12
CA GLU A 14 8.35 -11.49 -5.21
C GLU A 14 6.85 -11.39 -5.54
N TRP A 15 6.52 -10.56 -6.53
CA TRP A 15 5.15 -10.41 -7.00
C TRP A 15 4.78 -11.50 -8.00
N LYS A 16 3.52 -11.95 -7.93
CA LYS A 16 2.96 -12.86 -8.93
C LYS A 16 2.80 -12.20 -10.30
N GLU A 17 2.43 -10.92 -10.31
CA GLU A 17 2.22 -10.11 -11.51
C GLU A 17 3.12 -8.87 -11.48
N SER A 18 3.46 -8.32 -12.66
CA SER A 18 4.25 -7.09 -12.76
C SER A 18 3.44 -5.82 -12.51
N TRP A 19 2.14 -5.96 -12.23
CA TRP A 19 1.21 -4.88 -11.97
C TRP A 19 0.45 -5.18 -10.68
N LEU A 20 0.01 -4.13 -10.01
CA LEU A 20 -0.89 -4.22 -8.87
C LEU A 20 -1.99 -3.17 -9.02
N ASP A 21 -3.18 -3.54 -8.57
CA ASP A 21 -4.21 -2.56 -8.20
C ASP A 21 -3.89 -2.02 -6.80
N PHE A 22 -4.30 -0.79 -6.54
CA PHE A 22 -4.17 -0.12 -5.25
C PHE A 22 -5.49 0.54 -4.87
N SER A 23 -5.80 0.54 -3.57
CA SER A 23 -6.97 1.22 -3.02
C SER A 23 -6.72 1.71 -1.59
N ILE A 24 -7.40 2.79 -1.18
CA ILE A 24 -7.48 3.16 0.23
C ILE A 24 -8.29 2.09 0.98
N PHE A 25 -7.60 1.28 1.77
CA PHE A 25 -8.20 0.17 2.52
C PHE A 25 -8.89 0.63 3.81
N SER A 26 -8.25 1.54 4.53
CA SER A 26 -8.84 2.17 5.71
C SER A 26 -8.19 3.52 5.97
N TYR A 27 -8.96 4.41 6.58
CA TYR A 27 -8.46 5.70 7.06
C TYR A 27 -9.09 6.03 8.40
N ASP A 28 -8.24 6.28 9.37
CA ASP A 28 -8.55 7.01 10.58
C ASP A 28 -7.58 8.20 10.69
N ARG A 29 -7.93 9.24 11.46
CA ARG A 29 -7.11 10.47 11.53
C ARG A 29 -5.64 10.22 11.92
N GLY A 30 -5.34 9.11 12.60
CA GLY A 30 -3.99 8.73 12.98
C GLY A 30 -3.31 7.75 12.02
N LYS A 31 -4.05 7.16 11.07
CA LYS A 31 -3.55 6.09 10.20
C LYS A 31 -4.29 6.01 8.86
N LEU A 32 -3.54 6.06 7.77
CA LEU A 32 -4.03 5.72 6.43
C LEU A 32 -3.38 4.40 6.00
N VAL A 33 -4.18 3.44 5.54
CA VAL A 33 -3.69 2.18 4.97
C VAL A 33 -4.09 2.11 3.50
N ILE A 34 -3.08 1.97 2.64
CA ILE A 34 -3.26 1.66 1.22
C ILE A 34 -3.02 0.16 1.04
N ALA A 35 -3.99 -0.53 0.45
CA ALA A 35 -3.83 -1.91 0.05
C ALA A 35 -3.33 -1.99 -1.40
N GLY A 36 -2.52 -2.99 -1.71
CA GLY A 36 -2.12 -3.36 -3.07
C GLY A 36 -2.26 -4.85 -3.34
N SER A 37 -2.69 -5.24 -4.53
CA SER A 37 -2.80 -6.65 -4.93
C SER A 37 -2.94 -6.86 -6.44
N ASP A 38 -2.60 -8.07 -6.90
CA ASP A 38 -2.98 -8.58 -8.22
C ASP A 38 -4.44 -9.06 -8.26
N ASP A 39 -5.08 -9.24 -7.10
CA ASP A 39 -6.48 -9.69 -6.99
C ASP A 39 -7.24 -9.01 -5.84
N LEU A 40 -7.34 -7.68 -5.93
CA LEU A 40 -7.95 -6.83 -4.92
C LEU A 40 -9.44 -7.10 -4.66
N SER A 41 -10.10 -7.93 -5.48
CA SER A 41 -11.48 -8.36 -5.23
C SER A 41 -11.58 -9.38 -4.09
N TYR A 42 -10.54 -10.21 -3.90
CA TYR A 42 -10.57 -11.33 -2.94
C TYR A 42 -9.60 -11.16 -1.78
N TYR A 43 -8.45 -10.52 -2.00
CA TYR A 43 -7.47 -10.27 -0.96
C TYR A 43 -6.57 -9.09 -1.31
N HIS A 44 -5.75 -8.66 -0.36
CA HIS A 44 -4.53 -7.94 -0.68
C HIS A 44 -3.34 -8.52 0.04
N ASN A 45 -2.15 -8.30 -0.51
CA ASN A 45 -0.87 -8.83 -0.03
C ASN A 45 0.19 -7.73 0.14
N LEU A 46 -0.23 -6.48 0.05
CA LEU A 46 0.56 -5.31 0.36
C LEU A 46 -0.29 -4.35 1.19
N GLU A 47 0.22 -3.92 2.33
CA GLU A 47 -0.29 -2.76 3.06
C GLU A 47 0.82 -1.73 3.21
N ILE A 48 0.57 -0.50 2.73
CA ILE A 48 1.40 0.67 2.99
C ILE A 48 0.67 1.53 4.01
N THR A 49 1.21 1.59 5.22
CA THR A 49 0.59 2.25 6.36
C THR A 49 1.29 3.57 6.65
N PHE A 50 0.57 4.68 6.53
CA PHE A 50 1.01 6.02 6.89
C PHE A 50 0.55 6.35 8.31
N ILE A 51 1.49 6.71 9.17
CA ILE A 51 1.25 7.06 10.56
C ILE A 51 1.14 8.58 10.69
N GLN A 52 0.07 9.06 11.32
CA GLN A 52 -0.28 10.49 11.47
C GLN A 52 -0.21 11.23 10.11
N PRO A 53 -1.03 10.84 9.11
CA PRO A 53 -1.07 11.56 7.84
C PRO A 53 -1.57 12.98 8.05
N THR A 54 -0.83 13.98 7.56
CA THR A 54 -1.18 15.40 7.67
C THR A 54 -1.66 16.01 6.36
N PHE A 55 -1.39 15.34 5.23
CA PHE A 55 -1.85 15.74 3.91
C PHE A 55 -2.08 14.50 3.03
N ILE A 56 -3.22 14.47 2.32
CA ILE A 56 -3.59 13.43 1.37
C ILE A 56 -4.21 14.12 0.16
N ASP A 57 -3.70 13.85 -1.04
CA ASP A 57 -4.22 14.41 -2.29
C ASP A 57 -4.06 13.40 -3.44
N GLY A 58 -5.15 13.09 -4.13
CA GLY A 58 -5.15 12.18 -5.27
C GLY A 58 -6.42 11.34 -5.40
N VAL A 59 -6.31 10.25 -6.15
CA VAL A 59 -7.37 9.25 -6.34
C VAL A 59 -7.37 8.22 -5.21
N THR A 60 -8.51 7.56 -5.00
CA THR A 60 -8.67 6.53 -3.98
C THR A 60 -8.32 5.13 -4.49
N GLU A 61 -8.35 4.93 -5.81
CA GLU A 61 -8.11 3.65 -6.48
C GLU A 61 -7.32 3.89 -7.78
N TRP A 62 -6.35 3.03 -8.08
CA TRP A 62 -5.58 3.05 -9.32
C TRP A 62 -4.87 1.72 -9.54
N SER A 63 -4.56 1.41 -10.79
CA SER A 63 -3.65 0.33 -11.15
C SER A 63 -2.27 0.92 -11.47
N CYS A 64 -1.18 0.18 -11.26
CA CYS A 64 0.12 0.55 -11.82
C CYS A 64 1.00 -0.65 -12.14
N ASP A 65 1.86 -0.50 -13.15
CA ASP A 65 3.01 -1.38 -13.35
C ASP A 65 4.10 -1.06 -12.30
N ILE A 66 4.42 -2.03 -11.46
CA ILE A 66 5.36 -1.86 -10.35
C ILE A 66 6.83 -2.06 -10.78
N SER A 67 7.07 -2.53 -12.00
CA SER A 67 8.41 -2.57 -12.59
C SER A 67 8.93 -1.17 -12.94
N GLU A 68 8.03 -0.18 -13.06
CA GLU A 68 8.36 1.20 -13.35
C GLU A 68 8.72 2.03 -12.09
N GLY A 69 8.85 3.35 -12.26
CA GLY A 69 8.99 4.31 -11.18
C GLY A 69 7.65 4.65 -10.50
N PHE A 70 6.94 3.64 -9.98
CA PHE A 70 5.56 3.79 -9.47
C PHE A 70 5.45 4.47 -8.09
N ILE A 71 6.55 4.54 -7.34
CA ILE A 71 6.57 5.16 -6.01
C ILE A 71 7.83 6.00 -5.84
N LYS A 72 7.67 7.20 -5.26
CA LYS A 72 8.76 8.11 -4.94
C LYS A 72 8.62 8.57 -3.50
N TYR A 73 9.74 8.63 -2.78
CA TYR A 73 9.81 9.16 -1.43
C TYR A 73 10.66 10.43 -1.40
N PHE A 74 10.12 11.47 -0.78
CA PHE A 74 10.71 12.80 -0.67
C PHE A 74 11.02 13.09 0.82
N PRO A 75 12.28 12.93 1.25
CA PRO A 75 12.65 13.05 2.67
C PRO A 75 12.44 14.44 3.26
N GLU A 76 12.59 15.50 2.45
CA GLU A 76 12.53 16.89 2.88
C GLU A 76 11.17 17.29 3.47
N ASN A 77 10.09 16.67 2.98
CA ASN A 77 8.72 16.93 3.41
C ASN A 77 8.02 15.65 3.91
N LYS A 78 8.76 14.55 4.06
CA LYS A 78 8.23 13.22 4.42
C LYS A 78 7.05 12.80 3.53
N SER A 79 7.09 13.13 2.25
CA SER A 79 6.03 12.77 1.32
C SER A 79 6.33 11.48 0.57
N VAL A 80 5.29 10.69 0.35
CA VAL A 80 5.28 9.56 -0.58
C VAL A 80 4.32 9.89 -1.69
N GLU A 81 4.76 9.70 -2.93
CA GLU A 81 3.94 9.89 -4.11
C GLU A 81 3.88 8.60 -4.94
N PHE A 82 2.67 8.27 -5.38
CA PHE A 82 2.36 7.12 -6.23
C PHE A 82 2.09 7.59 -7.65
N TYR A 83 2.52 6.79 -8.62
CA TYR A 83 2.47 7.09 -10.04
C TYR A 83 1.98 5.87 -10.83
N SER A 84 1.26 6.13 -11.92
CA SER A 84 0.99 5.17 -13.00
C SER A 84 1.04 5.90 -14.32
N ASP A 85 1.67 5.30 -15.33
CA ASP A 85 1.79 5.84 -16.69
C ASP A 85 2.37 7.26 -16.72
N GLY A 86 3.31 7.54 -15.81
CA GLY A 86 3.95 8.85 -15.65
C GLY A 86 3.12 9.91 -14.93
N GLU A 87 1.87 9.62 -14.56
CA GLU A 87 0.99 10.54 -13.84
C GLU A 87 0.95 10.26 -12.34
N ARG A 88 1.00 11.31 -11.51
CA ARG A 88 0.83 11.18 -10.06
C ARG A 88 -0.61 10.82 -9.73
N LYS A 89 -0.81 9.68 -9.06
CA LYS A 89 -2.12 9.18 -8.63
C LYS A 89 -2.44 9.58 -7.20
N LEU A 90 -1.47 9.51 -6.29
CA LEU A 90 -1.66 9.85 -4.89
C LEU A 90 -0.41 10.50 -4.29
N LYS A 91 -0.60 11.45 -3.38
CA LYS A 91 0.43 12.01 -2.51
C LYS A 91 -0.04 11.94 -1.06
N VAL A 92 0.86 11.47 -0.19
CA VAL A 92 0.64 11.45 1.25
C VAL A 92 1.83 12.07 1.96
N ILE A 93 1.59 12.98 2.91
CA ILE A 93 2.59 13.43 3.88
C ILE A 93 2.21 12.84 5.23
N ALA A 94 3.16 12.19 5.89
CA ALA A 94 2.94 11.50 7.16
C ALA A 94 4.17 11.60 8.06
N GLU A 95 3.99 11.30 9.34
CA GLU A 95 5.10 11.25 10.30
C GLU A 95 6.05 10.10 10.00
N ASP A 96 5.47 8.94 9.66
CA ASP A 96 6.16 7.69 9.35
C ASP A 96 5.39 6.84 8.34
N VAL A 97 6.07 5.88 7.71
CA VAL A 97 5.49 4.95 6.74
C VAL A 97 6.02 3.54 6.96
N LEU A 98 5.10 2.57 7.02
CA LEU A 98 5.37 1.16 7.25
C LEU A 98 4.86 0.31 6.07
N VAL A 99 5.51 -0.82 5.83
CA VAL A 99 5.10 -1.81 4.82
C VAL A 99 4.92 -3.16 5.47
N ASN A 100 3.83 -3.83 5.13
CA ASN A 100 3.51 -5.20 5.53
C ASN A 100 3.09 -5.99 4.28
N PHE A 101 3.48 -7.28 4.23
CA PHE A 101 3.24 -8.18 3.09
C PHE A 101 2.38 -9.40 3.47
N ASP A 102 1.68 -9.33 4.60
CA ASP A 102 0.69 -10.33 4.98
C ASP A 102 -0.43 -10.35 3.94
N THR A 103 -1.04 -11.52 3.74
CA THR A 103 -2.25 -11.64 2.94
C THR A 103 -3.49 -11.39 3.80
N VAL A 104 -4.32 -10.43 3.40
CA VAL A 104 -5.56 -10.08 4.06
C VAL A 104 -6.73 -10.50 3.18
N PHE A 105 -7.51 -11.49 3.62
CA PHE A 105 -8.65 -12.01 2.86
C PHE A 105 -9.93 -11.21 3.09
N TYR A 106 -10.71 -11.02 2.02
CA TYR A 106 -11.98 -10.28 2.03
C TYR A 106 -13.21 -11.18 2.19
N TYR A 107 -12.99 -12.45 2.53
CA TYR A 107 -14.00 -13.46 2.73
C TYR A 107 -13.66 -14.30 3.97
N LEU A 108 -14.67 -14.97 4.54
CA LEU A 108 -14.48 -15.88 5.66
C LEU A 108 -13.56 -17.03 5.26
N ARG A 109 -12.51 -17.24 6.03
CA ARG A 109 -11.55 -18.31 5.82
C ARG A 109 -11.08 -18.85 7.17
N ASP A 110 -11.23 -20.15 7.34
CA ASP A 110 -10.73 -20.87 8.52
C ASP A 110 -9.24 -21.22 8.36
N ASN A 111 -8.58 -21.52 9.49
CA ASN A 111 -7.20 -22.02 9.55
C ASN A 111 -6.16 -21.08 8.90
N LEU A 112 -6.23 -19.79 9.22
CA LEU A 112 -5.21 -18.82 8.81
C LEU A 112 -3.83 -19.23 9.32
N THR A 113 -2.82 -19.14 8.46
CA THR A 113 -1.42 -19.34 8.84
C THR A 113 -0.75 -18.03 9.25
N ASP A 114 0.49 -18.11 9.73
CA ASP A 114 1.31 -16.92 9.93
C ASP A 114 1.38 -16.09 8.64
N GLY A 115 1.25 -14.76 8.77
CA GLY A 115 1.18 -13.84 7.64
C GLY A 115 -0.18 -13.82 6.92
N GLN A 116 -1.22 -14.45 7.47
CA GLN A 116 -2.59 -14.37 6.95
C GLN A 116 -3.54 -13.74 7.96
N ARG A 117 -4.39 -12.83 7.47
CA ARG A 117 -5.37 -12.09 8.27
C ARG A 117 -6.69 -11.99 7.52
N LEU A 118 -7.76 -11.65 8.24
CA LEU A 118 -9.03 -11.24 7.64
C LEU A 118 -9.13 -9.72 7.63
N ALA A 119 -9.81 -9.17 6.62
CA ALA A 119 -10.13 -7.75 6.62
C ALA A 119 -10.98 -7.37 7.83
N TYR A 120 -10.82 -6.14 8.34
CA TYR A 120 -11.40 -5.69 9.61
C TYR A 120 -12.95 -5.71 9.66
N TRP A 121 -13.60 -5.79 8.49
CA TRP A 121 -15.06 -5.87 8.37
C TRP A 121 -15.61 -7.29 8.34
N ILE A 122 -14.74 -8.30 8.23
CA ILE A 122 -15.12 -9.71 8.27
C ILE A 122 -15.21 -10.14 9.74
N LYS A 123 -16.35 -10.72 10.13
CA LYS A 123 -16.70 -11.05 11.52
C LYS A 123 -16.81 -12.55 11.73
#